data_AF-A0A966YBG1-F1
#
_entry.id   AF-A0A966YBG1-F1
#
_cell.length_a   1.000
_cell.length_b   1.000
_cell.length_c   1.000
_cell.angle_alpha   90.00
_cell.angle_beta   90.00
_cell.angle_gamma   90.00
#
_symmetry.space_group_name_H-M   'P 1'
#
loop_
_entity.id
_entity.type
_entity.pdbx_description
1 polymer ?
#
loop_
_entity_poly.entity_id
_entity_poly.type
_entity_poly.pdbx_seq_one_letter_code
_entity_poly.pdbx_strand_id
1 'polypeptide(L)'
;MEEMLREYLPILVFLAIAIGLGLVLILAAAVIAVRNPDPEKVSAYECGFNAFDDARMKFDVRFYLVSILFIIFDLEIAFLFPWAVAFK
;
A
#
# COMPACT_ATOMS: atom_id res chain seq x y z
N MET A 1 27.36 11.66 -12.74
CA MET A 1 26.42 10.58 -13.13
C MET A 1 26.78 9.28 -12.43
N GLU A 2 28.01 8.80 -12.55
CA GLU A 2 28.55 7.68 -11.76
C GLU A 2 28.29 7.81 -10.25
N GLU A 3 28.55 9.00 -9.68
CA GLU A 3 28.35 9.28 -8.25
C GLU A 3 26.88 9.17 -7.83
N MET A 4 25.95 9.79 -8.57
CA MET A 4 24.52 9.62 -8.31
C MET A 4 24.08 8.16 -8.41
N LEU A 5 24.54 7.42 -9.42
CA LEU A 5 24.20 5.99 -9.56
C LEU A 5 24.69 5.16 -8.36
N ARG A 6 25.85 5.51 -7.78
CA ARG A 6 26.35 4.86 -6.56
C ARG A 6 25.50 5.16 -5.33
N GLU A 7 24.85 6.32 -5.26
CA GLU A 7 23.93 6.67 -4.18
C GLU A 7 22.56 5.98 -4.32
N TYR A 8 22.04 5.84 -5.54
CA TYR A 8 20.74 5.19 -5.78
C TYR A 8 20.81 3.66 -5.81
N LEU A 9 21.94 3.07 -6.18
CA LEU A 9 22.10 1.61 -6.27
C LEU A 9 21.79 0.89 -4.94
N PRO A 10 22.29 1.34 -3.76
CA PRO A 10 21.92 0.74 -2.47
C PRO A 10 20.42 0.78 -2.20
N ILE A 11 19.73 1.86 -2.59
CA ILE A 11 18.28 2.01 -2.40
C ILE A 11 17.53 0.94 -3.21
N LEU A 12 17.92 0.75 -4.47
CA LEU A 12 17.32 -0.28 -5.34
C LEU A 12 17.60 -1.70 -4.85
N VAL A 13 18.83 -1.97 -4.40
CA VAL A 13 19.21 -3.26 -3.82
C VAL A 13 18.38 -3.55 -2.58
N PHE A 14 18.22 -2.57 -1.69
CA PHE A 14 17.41 -2.72 -0.48
C PHE A 14 15.94 -2.97 -0.82
N LEU A 15 15.37 -2.24 -1.78
CA LEU A 15 14.00 -2.45 -2.26
C LEU A 15 13.82 -3.87 -2.82
N ALA A 16 14.76 -4.36 -3.63
CA ALA A 16 14.73 -5.70 -4.19
C ALA A 16 14.79 -6.78 -3.11
N ILE A 17 15.65 -6.61 -2.09
CA ILE A 17 15.73 -7.52 -0.95
C ILE A 17 14.43 -7.50 -0.15
N ALA A 18 13.85 -6.32 0.12
CA ALA A 18 12.60 -6.20 0.87
C ALA A 18 11.43 -6.88 0.17
N ILE A 19 11.27 -6.65 -1.13
CA ILE A 19 10.24 -7.32 -1.95
C ILE A 19 10.50 -8.82 -2.00
N GLY A 20 11.76 -9.23 -2.26
CA GLY A 20 12.16 -10.63 -2.32
C GLY A 20 11.86 -11.37 -1.02
N LEU A 21 12.20 -10.79 0.13
CA LEU A 21 11.90 -11.35 1.44
C LEU A 21 10.39 -11.46 1.67
N GLY A 22 9.62 -10.42 1.35
CA GLY A 22 8.16 -10.44 1.45
C GLY A 22 7.54 -11.58 0.62
N LEU A 23 8.00 -11.75 -0.61
CA LEU A 23 7.56 -12.85 -1.49
C LEU A 23 7.96 -14.21 -0.93
N VAL A 24 9.20 -14.38 -0.45
CA VAL A 24 9.66 -15.64 0.16
C VAL A 24 8.79 -16.01 1.35
N LEU A 25 8.44 -15.05 2.22
CA LEU A 25 7.59 -15.32 3.39
C LEU A 25 6.16 -15.69 2.98
N ILE A 26 5.57 -15.00 2.00
CA ILE A 26 4.24 -15.33 1.47
C ILE A 26 4.25 -16.73 0.83
N LEU A 27 5.28 -17.05 0.04
CA LEU A 27 5.42 -18.36 -0.60
C LEU A 27 5.67 -19.47 0.42
N ALA A 28 6.49 -19.23 1.44
CA ALA A 28 6.71 -20.16 2.52
C ALA A 28 5.40 -20.46 3.27
N ALA A 29 4.62 -19.44 3.62
CA ALA A 29 3.30 -19.61 4.20
C ALA A 29 2.37 -20.39 3.27
N ALA A 30 2.38 -20.08 1.97
CA ALA A 30 1.55 -20.77 0.99
C ALA A 30 1.89 -22.26 0.84
N VAL A 31 3.17 -22.65 0.93
CA VAL A 31 3.63 -24.04 0.74
C VAL A 31 3.58 -24.86 2.03
N ILE A 32 3.95 -24.27 3.17
CA ILE A 32 4.12 -24.97 4.44
C ILE A 32 2.81 -25.05 5.25
N ALA A 33 1.92 -24.06 5.11
CA ALA A 33 0.70 -24.01 5.92
C ALA A 33 -0.25 -25.17 5.61
N VAL A 34 -0.82 -25.77 6.67
CA VAL A 34 -1.89 -26.76 6.55
C VAL A 34 -3.14 -26.08 6.00
N ARG A 35 -3.61 -26.52 4.83
CA ARG A 35 -4.82 -25.99 4.19
C ARG A 35 -5.97 -26.98 4.37
N ASN A 36 -6.96 -26.61 5.16
CA ASN A 36 -8.22 -27.36 5.31
C ASN A 36 -9.43 -26.41 5.18
N PRO A 37 -9.69 -25.89 3.97
CA PRO A 37 -10.81 -25.00 3.71
C PRO A 37 -12.13 -25.75 3.78
N ASP A 38 -13.09 -25.19 4.49
CA ASP A 38 -14.51 -25.58 4.43
C ASP A 38 -15.35 -24.34 4.10
N PRO A 39 -16.59 -24.50 3.63
CA PRO A 39 -17.42 -23.39 3.17
C PRO A 39 -17.59 -22.26 4.20
N GLU A 40 -17.64 -22.59 5.49
CA GLU A 40 -17.77 -21.60 6.56
C GLU A 40 -16.45 -20.89 6.86
N LYS A 41 -15.30 -21.59 6.80
CA LYS A 41 -13.98 -20.95 6.97
C LYS A 41 -13.64 -19.95 5.87
N VAL A 42 -14.21 -20.11 4.67
CA VAL A 42 -13.97 -19.21 3.52
C VAL A 42 -15.12 -18.23 3.29
N SER A 43 -16.16 -18.24 4.14
CA SER A 43 -17.26 -17.29 4.07
C SER A 43 -16.84 -15.92 4.62
N ALA A 44 -17.56 -14.87 4.24
CA ALA A 44 -17.32 -13.53 4.79
C ALA A 44 -17.66 -13.52 6.28
N TYR A 45 -16.80 -12.89 7.08
CA TYR A 45 -17.04 -12.75 8.51
C TYR A 45 -18.17 -11.75 8.77
N GLU A 46 -19.32 -12.24 9.23
CA GLU A 46 -20.46 -11.41 9.65
C GLU A 46 -21.03 -11.95 10.99
N CYS A 47 -20.16 -12.12 11.99
CA CYS A 47 -20.53 -12.59 13.34
C CYS A 47 -21.34 -13.91 13.36
N GLY A 48 -21.09 -14.82 12.42
CA GLY A 48 -21.80 -16.10 12.29
C GLY A 48 -23.07 -16.07 11.44
N PHE A 49 -23.36 -14.93 10.80
CA PHE A 49 -24.44 -14.80 9.83
C PHE A 49 -23.91 -14.82 8.40
N ASN A 50 -24.82 -15.04 7.44
CA ASN A 50 -24.53 -14.81 6.03
C ASN A 50 -24.48 -13.30 5.77
N ALA A 51 -23.62 -12.88 4.84
CA ALA A 51 -23.56 -11.49 4.41
C ALA A 51 -24.96 -11.01 3.97
N PHE A 52 -25.49 -10.00 4.65
CA PHE A 52 -26.87 -9.57 4.51
C PHE A 52 -27.11 -8.69 3.27
N ASP A 53 -26.09 -7.95 2.83
CA ASP A 53 -26.23 -6.89 1.82
C ASP A 53 -25.10 -6.89 0.78
N ASP A 54 -25.39 -6.29 -0.37
CA ASP A 54 -24.39 -6.00 -1.39
C ASP A 54 -23.41 -4.94 -0.87
N ALA A 55 -22.11 -5.24 -0.92
CA ALA A 55 -21.05 -4.34 -0.48
C ALA A 55 -20.91 -3.06 -1.33
N ARG A 56 -21.72 -2.91 -2.38
CA ARG A 56 -21.72 -1.78 -3.33
C ARG A 56 -22.52 -0.56 -2.85
N MET A 57 -22.43 -0.26 -1.56
CA MET A 57 -22.99 0.96 -1.02
C MET A 57 -22.21 2.19 -1.48
N LYS A 58 -22.90 3.33 -1.64
CA LYS A 58 -22.24 4.60 -1.93
C LYS A 58 -21.35 4.96 -0.74
N PHE A 59 -20.04 5.02 -0.98
CA PHE A 59 -19.10 5.52 -0.01
C PHE A 59 -19.34 7.01 0.23
N ASP A 60 -19.01 7.46 1.44
CA ASP A 60 -19.17 8.85 1.83
C ASP A 60 -18.27 9.76 0.98
N VAL A 61 -18.85 10.85 0.47
CA VAL A 61 -18.13 11.85 -0.37
C VAL A 61 -16.97 12.49 0.40
N ARG A 62 -16.98 12.45 1.74
CA ARG A 62 -15.89 12.94 2.58
C ARG A 62 -14.53 12.32 2.22
N PHE A 63 -14.47 11.03 1.87
CA PHE A 63 -13.21 10.40 1.46
C PHE A 63 -12.66 11.00 0.16
N TYR A 64 -13.55 11.33 -0.78
CA TYR A 64 -13.19 12.01 -2.02
C TYR A 64 -12.69 13.44 -1.75
N LEU A 65 -13.39 14.19 -0.88
CA LEU A 65 -12.99 15.56 -0.52
C LEU A 65 -11.62 15.61 0.17
N VAL A 66 -11.33 14.66 1.06
CA VAL A 66 -10.00 14.55 1.70
C VAL A 66 -8.94 14.18 0.66
N SER A 67 -9.23 13.27 -0.26
CA SER A 67 -8.28 12.84 -1.29
C SER A 67 -7.93 13.97 -2.27
N ILE A 68 -8.92 14.73 -2.75
CA ILE A 68 -8.65 15.85 -3.68
C ILE A 68 -7.91 16.99 -2.97
N LEU A 69 -8.24 17.25 -1.70
CA LEU A 69 -7.54 18.23 -0.89
C LEU A 69 -6.07 17.82 -0.66
N PHE A 70 -5.82 16.54 -0.36
CA PHE A 70 -4.46 15.99 -0.26
C PHE A 70 -3.67 16.18 -1.56
N ILE A 71 -4.25 15.86 -2.71
CA ILE A 71 -3.59 16.05 -4.02
C ILE A 71 -3.21 17.51 -4.26
N ILE A 72 -4.13 18.44 -3.96
CA ILE A 72 -3.89 19.88 -4.13
C ILE A 72 -2.75 20.34 -3.22
N PHE A 73 -2.78 19.98 -1.93
CA PHE A 73 -1.72 20.37 -1.00
C PHE A 73 -0.38 19.71 -1.28
N ASP A 74 -0.35 18.45 -1.72
CA ASP A 74 0.89 17.77 -2.10
C ASP A 74 1.55 18.45 -3.30
N LEU A 75 0.75 18.83 -4.30
CA LEU A 75 1.21 19.66 -5.42
C LEU A 75 1.71 21.03 -4.95
N GLU A 76 0.99 21.72 -4.06
CA GLU A 76 1.41 23.00 -3.51
C GLU A 76 2.78 22.88 -2.80
N ILE A 77 2.95 21.86 -1.97
CA ILE A 77 4.21 21.57 -1.26
C ILE A 77 5.34 21.31 -2.26
N ALA A 78 5.09 20.58 -3.36
CA ALA A 78 6.08 20.38 -4.42
C ALA A 78 6.59 21.70 -5.03
N PHE A 79 5.75 22.74 -5.09
CA PHE A 79 6.16 24.09 -5.51
C PHE A 79 6.83 24.90 -4.40
N LEU A 80 6.48 24.67 -3.14
CA LEU A 80 7.11 25.34 -1.99
C LEU A 80 8.52 24.82 -1.71
N PHE A 81 8.83 23.54 -2.01
CA PHE A 81 10.14 22.94 -1.77
C PHE A 81 11.31 23.69 -2.44
N PRO A 82 11.27 24.03 -3.74
CA PRO A 82 12.34 24.82 -4.38
C PRO A 82 12.55 26.17 -3.70
N TRP A 83 11.48 26.86 -3.32
CA TRP A 83 11.55 28.12 -2.58
C TRP A 83 12.21 27.90 -1.20
N ALA A 84 11.78 26.90 -0.45
CA ALA A 84 12.26 26.61 0.90
C ALA A 84 13.75 26.22 0.95
N VAL A 85 14.27 25.57 -0.09
CA VAL A 85 15.67 25.13 -0.17
C VAL A 85 16.59 26.22 -0.76
N ALA A 86 16.05 27.15 -1.56
CA ALA A 86 16.84 28.20 -2.20
C ALA A 86 17.31 29.30 -1.24
N PHE A 87 16.51 29.63 -0.22
CA PHE A 87 16.88 30.60 0.82
C PHE A 87 17.47 29.85 2.01
N LYS A 88 18.79 29.66 1.99
CA LYS A 88 19.57 29.20 3.14
C LYS A 88 19.80 30.32 4.15
#